data_AF-A0A3M6XQU8-F1
#
_entry.id   AF-A0A3M6XQU8-F1
#
_cell.length_a   1.000
_cell.length_b   1.000
_cell.length_c   1.000
_cell.angle_alpha   90.00
_cell.angle_beta   90.00
_cell.angle_gamma   90.00
#
_symmetry.space_group_name_H-M   'P 1'
#
loop_
_entity.id
_entity.type
_entity.pdbx_description
1 polymer ?
#
loop_
_entity_poly.entity_id
_entity_poly.type
_entity_poly.pdbx_seq_one_letter_code
_entity_poly.pdbx_strand_id
1 'polypeptide(L)'
;MLFRAIMSNLLKAKDPKVIVMSSRMGSLGNNFPGNRSAGSAYAYRASKAALNAIIRSFVVDVPEVTFVVCHPGRVETKLVKWKEEGAITAQESVEGLLPLIDRWGKEDSGKFYDRFGETIQW
;
A
#
# COMPACT_ATOMS: atom_id res chain seq x y z
N MET A 1 17.35 3.91 5.62
CA MET A 1 16.00 3.45 5.20
C MET A 1 15.29 2.84 6.40
N LEU A 2 14.05 3.23 6.71
CA LEU A 2 13.33 2.85 7.95
C LEU A 2 13.30 1.34 8.20
N PHE A 3 12.91 0.52 7.22
CA PHE A 3 12.80 -0.93 7.42
C PHE A 3 14.11 -1.59 7.85
N ARG A 4 15.24 -1.15 7.30
CA ARG A 4 16.56 -1.64 7.73
C ARG A 4 16.87 -1.25 9.18
N ALA A 5 16.50 -0.05 9.60
CA ALA A 5 16.76 0.43 10.95
C ALA A 5 15.94 -0.30 12.02
N ILE A 6 14.72 -0.76 11.68
CA ILE A 6 13.83 -1.47 12.62
C ILE A 6 13.87 -2.99 12.48
N MET A 7 14.68 -3.52 11.57
CA MET A 7 14.66 -4.95 11.20
C MET A 7 14.94 -5.87 12.38
N SER A 8 15.92 -5.53 13.23
CA SER A 8 16.27 -6.32 14.41
C SER A 8 15.13 -6.43 15.43
N ASN A 9 14.22 -5.46 15.47
CA ASN A 9 13.03 -5.50 16.32
C ASN A 9 11.87 -6.23 15.64
N LEU A 10 11.70 -6.06 14.32
CA LEU A 10 10.71 -6.81 13.55
C LEU A 10 10.94 -8.32 13.70
N LEU A 11 12.18 -8.79 13.51
CA LEU A 11 12.52 -10.22 13.57
C LEU A 11 12.33 -10.87 14.96
N LYS A 12 12.08 -10.08 16.02
CA LYS A 12 11.75 -10.60 17.35
C LYS A 12 10.25 -10.84 17.54
N ALA A 13 9.40 -10.30 16.67
CA ALA A 13 7.97 -10.53 16.73
C ALA A 13 7.65 -11.98 16.33
N LYS A 14 6.60 -12.56 16.92
CA LYS A 14 6.13 -13.90 16.57
C LYS A 14 5.68 -13.99 15.11
N ASP A 15 4.93 -12.99 14.66
CA ASP A 15 4.35 -12.89 13.32
C ASP A 15 4.69 -11.51 12.73
N PRO A 16 5.95 -11.27 12.32
CA PRO A 16 6.40 -9.95 11.90
C PRO A 16 5.72 -9.53 10.60
N LYS A 17 5.11 -8.34 10.63
CA LYS A 17 4.32 -7.80 9.51
C LYS A 17 4.62 -6.33 9.31
N VAL A 18 4.75 -5.92 8.05
CA VAL A 18 4.91 -4.53 7.64
C VAL A 18 3.84 -4.21 6.62
N ILE A 19 2.94 -3.29 7.00
CA ILE A 19 1.88 -2.79 6.12
C ILE A 19 2.28 -1.42 5.59
N VAL A 20 2.26 -1.28 4.26
CA VAL A 20 2.76 -0.09 3.58
C VAL A 20 1.62 0.62 2.86
N MET A 21 1.32 1.83 3.33
CA MET A 21 0.30 2.70 2.74
C MET A 21 0.80 3.30 1.42
N SER A 22 0.45 2.65 0.32
CA SER A 22 0.71 3.12 -1.04
C SER A 22 -0.54 3.76 -1.65
N SER A 23 -0.63 3.81 -2.97
CA SER A 23 -1.77 4.35 -3.71
C SER A 23 -1.99 3.57 -4.99
N ARG A 24 -3.25 3.41 -5.40
CA ARG A 24 -3.59 2.88 -6.74
C ARG A 24 -2.90 3.67 -7.87
N MET A 25 -2.49 4.91 -7.61
CA MET A 25 -1.71 5.72 -8.55
C MET A 25 -0.27 5.22 -8.77
N GLY A 26 0.28 4.42 -7.86
CA GLY A 26 1.56 3.73 -8.02
C GLY A 26 1.49 2.42 -8.80
N SER A 27 0.28 2.04 -9.27
CA SER A 27 0.07 0.89 -10.14
C SER A 27 0.36 1.26 -11.60
N LEU A 28 1.34 0.60 -12.22
CA LEU A 28 1.63 0.70 -13.64
C LEU A 28 0.55 0.01 -14.48
N GLY A 29 0.07 -1.14 -14.04
CA GLY A 29 -1.01 -1.90 -14.69
C GLY A 29 -2.34 -1.16 -14.72
N ASN A 30 -2.61 -0.25 -13.78
CA ASN A 30 -3.77 0.64 -13.83
C ASN A 30 -3.49 1.97 -14.56
N ASN A 31 -2.28 2.23 -15.04
CA ASN A 31 -1.92 3.47 -15.73
C ASN A 31 -1.94 3.32 -17.25
N PHE A 32 -3.12 3.02 -17.82
CA PHE A 32 -3.30 2.74 -19.24
C PHE A 32 -4.39 3.63 -19.89
N PRO A 33 -4.36 3.82 -21.23
CA PRO A 33 -5.39 4.57 -21.95
C PRO A 33 -6.80 4.01 -21.72
N GLY A 34 -7.76 4.87 -21.39
CA GLY A 34 -9.15 4.46 -21.09
C GLY A 34 -9.46 4.34 -19.60
N ASN A 35 -8.46 4.25 -18.73
CA ASN A 35 -8.68 4.46 -17.30
C ASN A 35 -8.77 5.95 -16.98
N ARG A 36 -9.94 6.41 -16.52
CA ARG A 36 -10.20 7.82 -16.16
C ARG A 36 -9.27 8.36 -15.06
N SER A 37 -8.68 7.47 -14.26
CA SER A 37 -7.74 7.82 -13.19
C SER A 37 -6.27 7.60 -13.59
N ALA A 38 -5.94 7.39 -14.87
CA ALA A 38 -4.57 7.27 -15.37
C ALA A 38 -3.94 8.64 -15.74
N GLY A 39 -2.62 8.67 -15.88
CA GLY A 39 -1.85 9.87 -16.24
C GLY A 39 -1.76 10.91 -15.12
N SER A 40 -1.15 12.07 -15.41
CA SER A 40 -0.90 13.19 -14.48
C SER A 40 -0.10 12.80 -13.21
N ALA A 41 0.09 13.76 -12.30
CA ALA A 41 0.72 13.56 -10.99
C ALA A 41 2.04 12.76 -11.01
N TYR A 42 2.87 12.99 -12.03
CA TYR A 42 4.04 12.15 -12.38
C TYR A 42 4.94 11.85 -11.18
N ALA A 43 5.33 12.87 -10.41
CA ALA A 43 6.18 12.70 -9.24
C ALA A 43 5.51 11.81 -8.16
N TYR A 44 4.22 12.01 -7.91
CA TYR A 44 3.47 11.21 -6.94
C TYR A 44 3.37 9.75 -7.39
N ARG A 45 3.00 9.51 -8.66
CA ARG A 45 2.96 8.16 -9.25
C ARG A 45 4.31 7.47 -9.17
N ALA A 46 5.37 8.15 -9.62
CA ALA A 46 6.73 7.64 -9.60
C ALA A 46 7.16 7.27 -8.17
N SER A 47 6.87 8.13 -7.17
CA SER A 47 7.21 7.82 -5.78
C SER A 47 6.45 6.61 -5.22
N LYS A 48 5.17 6.45 -5.55
CA LYS A 48 4.36 5.31 -5.10
C LYS A 48 4.74 4.02 -5.84
N ALA A 49 5.09 4.10 -7.12
CA ALA A 49 5.63 2.97 -7.89
C ALA A 49 7.03 2.55 -7.38
N ALA A 50 7.89 3.50 -7.04
CA ALA A 50 9.19 3.23 -6.43
C ALA A 50 9.04 2.59 -5.04
N LEU A 51 8.13 3.11 -4.21
CA LEU A 51 7.80 2.51 -2.91
C LEU A 51 7.35 1.04 -3.10
N ASN A 52 6.44 0.82 -4.05
CA ASN A 52 5.96 -0.50 -4.44
C ASN A 52 7.13 -1.44 -4.81
N ALA A 53 8.03 -1.02 -5.70
CA ALA A 53 9.20 -1.81 -6.11
C ALA A 53 10.18 -2.10 -4.95
N ILE A 54 10.37 -1.12 -4.06
CA ILE A 54 11.18 -1.29 -2.85
C ILE A 54 10.58 -2.41 -1.98
N ILE A 55 9.26 -2.40 -1.72
CA ILE A 55 8.62 -3.45 -0.92
C ILE A 55 8.76 -4.83 -1.57
N ARG A 56 8.62 -4.91 -2.89
CA ARG A 56 8.84 -6.17 -3.62
C ARG A 56 10.25 -6.72 -3.45
N SER A 57 11.25 -5.85 -3.29
CA SER A 57 12.63 -6.27 -2.98
C SER A 57 12.74 -6.82 -1.56
N PHE A 58 12.10 -6.17 -0.56
CA PHE A 58 12.10 -6.67 0.82
C PHE A 58 11.38 -8.01 0.99
N VAL A 59 10.36 -8.30 0.19
CA VAL A 59 9.70 -9.62 0.17
C VAL A 59 10.69 -10.73 -0.21
N VAL A 60 11.64 -10.43 -1.09
CA VAL A 60 12.68 -11.37 -1.53
C VAL A 60 13.81 -11.43 -0.51
N ASP A 61 14.28 -10.26 -0.04
CA ASP A 61 15.45 -10.16 0.84
C ASP A 61 15.17 -10.63 2.28
N VAL A 62 13.92 -10.55 2.75
CA VAL A 62 13.53 -10.86 4.14
C VAL A 62 12.20 -11.65 4.18
N PRO A 63 12.19 -12.90 3.69
CA PRO A 63 10.97 -13.70 3.57
C PRO A 63 10.33 -14.08 4.92
N GLU A 64 11.04 -13.89 6.03
CA GLU A 64 10.53 -14.09 7.39
C GLU A 64 9.48 -13.05 7.77
N VAL A 65 9.54 -11.86 7.18
CA VAL A 65 8.62 -10.74 7.44
C VAL A 65 7.55 -10.68 6.36
N THR A 66 6.29 -10.60 6.78
CA THR A 66 5.17 -10.41 5.86
C THR A 66 5.11 -8.95 5.43
N PHE A 67 5.29 -8.66 4.14
CA PHE A 67 5.17 -7.32 3.60
C PHE A 67 3.92 -7.19 2.74
N VAL A 68 3.00 -6.31 3.10
CA VAL A 68 1.80 -6.05 2.29
C VAL A 68 1.75 -4.57 1.91
N VAL A 69 1.46 -4.31 0.65
CA VAL A 69 1.19 -2.96 0.16
C VAL A 69 -0.32 -2.77 0.10
N CYS A 70 -0.83 -1.65 0.57
CA CYS A 70 -2.26 -1.37 0.48
C CYS A 70 -2.55 0.08 0.09
N HIS A 71 -3.62 0.27 -0.69
CA HIS A 71 -4.20 1.56 -1.00
C HIS A 71 -5.39 1.81 -0.05
N PRO A 72 -5.36 2.87 0.77
CA PRO A 72 -6.39 3.12 1.80
C PRO A 72 -7.73 3.65 1.26
N GLY A 73 -7.86 3.80 -0.06
CA GLY A 73 -8.93 4.56 -0.68
C GLY A 73 -8.56 6.03 -0.87
N ARG A 74 -9.50 6.83 -1.38
CA ARG A 74 -9.41 8.29 -1.38
C ARG A 74 -9.84 8.76 0.00
N VAL A 75 -8.88 9.14 0.83
CA VAL A 75 -9.15 9.53 2.22
C VAL A 75 -9.15 11.05 2.32
N GLU A 76 -10.21 11.61 2.90
CA GLU A 76 -10.35 13.03 3.19
C GLU A 76 -9.29 13.44 4.22
N THR A 77 -8.18 13.94 3.69
CA THR A 77 -7.02 14.41 4.43
C THR A 77 -6.55 15.72 3.82
N LYS A 78 -5.52 16.34 4.40
CA LYS A 78 -4.90 17.56 3.85
C LYS A 78 -3.92 17.27 2.69
N LEU A 79 -3.95 16.07 2.10
CA LEU A 79 -3.06 15.71 0.97
C LEU A 79 -3.37 16.55 -0.28
N VAL A 80 -4.65 16.88 -0.49
CA VAL A 80 -5.13 17.79 -1.53
C VAL A 80 -5.93 18.91 -0.90
N LYS A 81 -6.12 20.02 -1.64
CA LYS A 81 -6.76 21.23 -1.11
C LYS A 81 -8.30 21.17 -1.10
N TRP A 82 -8.90 20.16 -1.73
CA TRP A 82 -10.34 20.02 -1.89
C TRP A 82 -10.79 18.60 -1.52
N LYS A 83 -12.08 18.44 -1.26
CA LYS A 83 -12.68 17.12 -1.08
C LYS A 83 -12.83 16.43 -2.43
N GLU A 84 -12.17 15.30 -2.62
CA GLU A 84 -12.31 14.50 -3.83
C GLU A 84 -13.66 13.77 -3.84
N GLU A 85 -14.20 13.53 -5.03
CA GLU A 85 -15.40 12.70 -5.18
C GLU A 85 -15.12 11.26 -4.72
N GLY A 86 -16.03 10.74 -3.90
CA GLY A 86 -15.90 9.42 -3.28
C GLY A 86 -14.85 9.37 -2.15
N ALA A 87 -14.39 10.53 -1.65
CA ALA A 87 -13.52 10.57 -0.50
C ALA A 87 -14.25 10.09 0.78
N ILE A 88 -13.57 9.23 1.53
CA ILE A 88 -14.03 8.69 2.82
C ILE A 88 -13.24 9.31 3.97
N THR A 89 -13.74 9.21 5.19
CA THR A 89 -13.01 9.67 6.37
C THR A 89 -11.80 8.77 6.67
N ALA A 90 -10.84 9.30 7.44
CA ALA A 90 -9.71 8.50 7.93
C ALA A 90 -10.18 7.35 8.83
N GLN A 91 -11.24 7.58 9.61
CA GLN A 91 -11.85 6.55 10.46
C GLN A 91 -12.41 5.40 9.63
N GLU A 92 -13.25 5.69 8.63
CA GLU A 92 -13.82 4.67 7.73
C GLU A 92 -12.73 3.88 6.99
N SER A 93 -11.65 4.56 6.56
CA SER A 93 -10.52 3.92 5.89
C SER A 93 -9.82 2.90 6.80
N VAL A 94 -9.52 3.29 8.04
CA VAL A 94 -8.83 2.44 9.02
C VAL A 94 -9.74 1.31 9.50
N GLU A 95 -11.02 1.58 9.78
CA GLU A 95 -11.99 0.57 10.20
C GLU A 95 -12.16 -0.53 9.14
N GLY A 96 -12.10 -0.19 7.85
CA GLY A 96 -12.10 -1.18 6.76
C GLY A 96 -10.79 -1.96 6.63
N LEU A 97 -9.64 -1.31 6.88
CA LEU A 97 -8.33 -1.93 6.73
C LEU A 97 -7.92 -2.83 7.90
N LEU A 98 -8.29 -2.50 9.13
CA LEU A 98 -7.85 -3.26 10.32
C LEU A 98 -8.18 -4.76 10.23
N PRO A 99 -9.42 -5.18 9.89
CA PRO A 99 -9.73 -6.60 9.73
C PRO A 99 -8.95 -7.29 8.60
N LEU A 100 -8.55 -6.57 7.56
CA LEU A 100 -7.71 -7.10 6.49
C LEU A 100 -6.27 -7.28 6.98
N ILE A 101 -5.74 -6.28 7.67
CA ILE A 101 -4.40 -6.31 8.28
C ILE A 101 -4.27 -7.48 9.24
N ASP A 102 -5.27 -7.74 10.07
CA ASP A 102 -5.27 -8.86 11.02
C ASP A 102 -5.22 -10.22 10.31
N ARG A 103 -5.94 -10.35 9.17
CA ARG A 103 -6.00 -11.59 8.40
C ARG A 103 -4.79 -11.86 7.53
N TRP A 104 -4.11 -10.82 7.02
CA TRP A 104 -3.04 -11.03 6.05
C TRP A 104 -1.86 -11.83 6.63
N GLY A 105 -1.43 -12.85 5.89
CA GLY A 105 -0.37 -13.78 6.30
C GLY A 105 0.81 -13.82 5.34
N LYS A 106 1.65 -14.85 5.48
CA LYS A 106 2.83 -15.06 4.61
C LYS A 106 2.43 -15.19 3.14
N GLU A 107 1.29 -15.82 2.88
CA GLU A 107 0.65 -15.99 1.58
C GLU A 107 0.24 -14.67 0.92
N ASP A 108 0.13 -13.60 1.70
CA ASP A 108 -0.16 -12.25 1.22
C ASP A 108 1.09 -11.39 1.00
N SER A 109 2.25 -11.90 1.42
CA SER A 109 3.50 -11.17 1.28
C SER A 109 3.78 -10.85 -0.19
N GLY A 110 4.05 -9.58 -0.45
CA GLY A 110 4.27 -9.02 -1.78
C GLY A 110 3.00 -8.74 -2.58
N LYS A 111 1.80 -8.89 -2.02
CA LYS A 111 0.58 -8.45 -2.71
C LYS A 111 0.31 -6.96 -2.52
N PHE A 112 -0.46 -6.42 -3.45
CA PHE A 112 -0.93 -5.03 -3.41
C PHE A 112 -2.45 -5.04 -3.39
N TYR A 113 -3.05 -4.54 -2.31
CA TYR A 113 -4.48 -4.57 -2.08
C TYR A 113 -5.11 -3.19 -2.04
N ASP A 114 -6.41 -3.11 -2.32
CA ASP A 114 -7.21 -1.95 -1.93
C ASP A 114 -7.86 -2.13 -0.55
N ARG A 115 -8.59 -1.11 -0.11
CA ARG A 115 -9.26 -1.09 1.20
C ARG A 115 -10.37 -2.14 1.38
N PHE A 116 -10.75 -2.85 0.32
CA PHE A 116 -11.72 -3.93 0.36
C PHE A 116 -11.05 -5.31 0.35
N GLY A 117 -9.72 -5.36 0.23
CA GLY A 117 -8.97 -6.61 0.11
C GLY A 117 -8.83 -7.09 -1.34
N GLU A 118 -9.28 -6.31 -2.32
CA GLU A 118 -9.15 -6.66 -3.74
C GLU A 118 -7.74 -6.38 -4.23
N THR A 119 -7.21 -7.27 -5.07
CA THR A 119 -5.85 -7.12 -5.60
C THR A 119 -5.79 -5.98 -6.60
N ILE A 120 -4.82 -5.11 -6.44
CA ILE A 120 -4.44 -4.07 -7.39
C ILE A 120 -3.25 -4.59 -8.18
N GLN A 121 -3.31 -4.48 -9.51
CA GLN A 121 -2.15 -4.76 -10.37
C GLN A 121 -0.98 -3.84 -10.02
N TRP A 122 0.26 -4.31 -10.20
CA TRP A 122 1.46 -3.52 -9.95
C TRP A 122 1.71 -2.48 -11.03
#